data_AF-A0A0D9QKR9-F1
#
_entry.id   AF-A0A0D9QKR9-F1
#
_cell.length_a   1.000
_cell.length_b   1.000
_cell.length_c   1.000
_cell.angle_alpha   90.00
_cell.angle_beta   90.00
_cell.angle_gamma   90.00
#
_symmetry.space_group_name_H-M   'P 1'
#
loop_
_entity.id
_entity.type
_entity.pdbx_description
1 polymer ?
#
loop_
_entity_poly.entity_id
_entity_poly.type
_entity_poly.pdbx_seq_one_letter_code
_entity_poly.pdbx_strand_id
1 'polypeptide(L)'
;MAIRVQFENSNEVGVFSRLTNSYALIAMGGSENFSSVFESELSQHIPLVYTTIGGTKVIGRVCVGNRKGLLVSSICTDQELLHLRNALPENVKIKRIEERLSALGNCITANDYVGLVHTDIDRETEEIIQDVLDIEVFRTSIAGNLLVGTYSYFTNNGGLLHAMTSSQEIEELSELLQIPLITGTVNRGSDLIGAGLVANDWSAFCGMDTTAIELSIIEKVFKLNSIEDANIEDNFKYKSSIIQTMIYGVISAYPRCATSQPSRTRVRRGGEHVYEKLF
;
A
#
# COMPACT_ATOMS: atom_id res chain seq x y z
N MET A 1 -9.51 0.53 -3.82
CA MET A 1 -9.76 1.99 -3.93
C MET A 1 -9.38 2.69 -2.62
N ALA A 2 -8.91 3.94 -2.68
CA ALA A 2 -8.64 4.74 -1.48
C ALA A 2 -9.86 5.61 -1.11
N ILE A 3 -10.28 5.54 0.14
CA ILE A 3 -11.52 6.14 0.63
C ILE A 3 -11.22 7.18 1.69
N ARG A 4 -11.95 8.30 1.62
CA ARG A 4 -11.82 9.39 2.58
C ARG A 4 -12.79 9.18 3.74
N VAL A 5 -12.28 9.33 4.96
CA VAL A 5 -13.05 9.16 6.19
C VAL A 5 -12.62 10.20 7.21
N GLN A 6 -13.53 10.62 8.08
CA GLN A 6 -13.24 11.50 9.21
C GLN A 6 -13.81 10.88 10.48
N PHE A 7 -13.00 10.86 11.54
CA PHE A 7 -13.44 10.43 12.86
C PHE A 7 -13.82 11.66 13.68
N GLU A 8 -15.12 11.83 13.96
CA GLU A 8 -15.66 13.05 14.58
C GLU A 8 -15.23 14.30 13.78
N ASN A 9 -14.28 15.09 14.29
CA ASN A 9 -13.71 16.25 13.60
C ASN A 9 -12.22 16.06 13.23
N SER A 10 -11.65 14.88 13.44
CA SER A 10 -10.24 14.56 13.17
C SER A 10 -10.07 13.79 11.87
N ASN A 11 -9.07 14.20 11.10
CA ASN A 11 -8.65 13.56 9.85
C ASN A 11 -7.57 12.49 10.07
N GLU A 12 -7.18 12.23 11.31
CA GLU A 12 -6.17 11.23 11.66
C GLU A 12 -6.80 9.84 11.86
N VAL A 13 -7.27 9.25 10.77
CA VAL A 13 -7.96 7.95 10.77
C VAL A 13 -7.13 6.84 11.45
N GLY A 14 -5.82 6.81 11.22
CA GLY A 14 -4.90 5.81 11.80
C GLY A 14 -4.62 5.95 13.28
N VAL A 15 -5.10 7.02 13.93
CA VAL A 15 -5.11 7.09 15.40
C VAL A 15 -6.26 6.24 15.96
N PHE A 16 -7.40 6.21 15.27
CA PHE A 16 -8.66 5.63 15.76
C PHE A 16 -8.98 4.26 15.16
N SER A 17 -8.24 3.81 14.16
CA SER A 17 -8.39 2.49 13.59
C SER A 17 -7.06 1.81 13.33
N ARG A 18 -7.08 0.48 13.31
CA ARG A 18 -5.97 -0.36 12.86
C ARG A 18 -6.51 -1.36 11.87
N LEU A 19 -5.93 -1.39 10.68
CA LEU A 19 -6.32 -2.30 9.62
C LEU A 19 -5.19 -3.31 9.37
N THR A 20 -5.58 -4.58 9.23
CA THR A 20 -4.70 -5.67 8.80
C THR A 20 -5.43 -6.52 7.76
N ASN A 21 -4.71 -7.44 7.14
CA ASN A 21 -5.26 -8.35 6.15
C ASN A 21 -6.29 -9.34 6.71
N SER A 22 -6.31 -9.58 8.03
CA SER A 22 -7.23 -10.54 8.66
C SER A 22 -8.30 -9.91 9.54
N TYR A 23 -8.09 -8.71 10.06
CA TYR A 23 -9.01 -8.06 10.99
C TYR A 23 -8.82 -6.55 10.98
N ALA A 24 -9.88 -5.84 11.36
CA ALA A 24 -9.86 -4.41 11.56
C ALA A 24 -10.29 -4.09 12.99
N LEU A 25 -9.54 -3.22 13.66
CA LEU A 25 -9.91 -2.66 14.94
C LEU A 25 -10.43 -1.24 14.72
N ILE A 26 -11.56 -0.92 15.33
CA ILE A 26 -12.16 0.41 15.30
C ILE A 26 -12.40 0.90 16.73
N ALA A 27 -12.08 2.16 17.00
CA ALA A 27 -12.35 2.80 18.27
C ALA A 27 -13.85 2.81 18.58
N MET A 28 -14.22 2.36 19.77
CA MET A 28 -15.58 2.55 20.27
C MET A 28 -15.88 4.05 20.50
N GLY A 29 -17.12 4.45 20.22
CA GLY A 29 -17.59 5.82 20.44
C GLY A 29 -17.24 6.80 19.34
N GLY A 30 -17.01 6.33 18.12
CA GLY A 30 -16.98 7.15 16.91
C GLY A 30 -18.37 7.47 16.36
N SER A 31 -18.42 8.36 15.36
CA SER A 31 -19.64 8.59 14.59
C SER A 31 -20.01 7.34 13.78
N GLU A 32 -21.31 7.06 13.62
CA GLU A 32 -21.78 5.97 12.78
C GLU A 32 -21.30 6.13 11.32
N ASN A 33 -21.08 7.37 10.88
CA ASN A 33 -20.48 7.67 9.58
C ASN A 33 -19.08 7.06 9.43
N PHE A 34 -18.27 7.05 10.48
CA PHE A 34 -16.95 6.42 10.44
C PHE A 34 -17.10 4.91 10.31
N SER A 35 -17.86 4.29 11.22
CA SER A 35 -18.04 2.84 11.26
C SER A 35 -18.66 2.28 9.98
N SER A 36 -19.69 2.95 9.46
CA SER A 36 -20.40 2.53 8.25
C SER A 36 -19.52 2.47 7.00
N VAL A 37 -18.53 3.36 6.86
CA VAL A 37 -17.60 3.34 5.73
C VAL A 37 -16.64 2.15 5.83
N PHE A 38 -16.19 1.81 7.04
CA PHE A 38 -15.39 0.59 7.23
C PHE A 38 -16.25 -0.66 7.02
N GLU A 39 -17.50 -0.68 7.50
CA GLU A 39 -18.44 -1.77 7.28
C GLU A 39 -18.76 -1.99 5.81
N SER A 40 -19.02 -0.93 5.03
CA SER A 40 -19.39 -1.07 3.62
C SER A 40 -18.30 -1.74 2.79
N GLU A 41 -17.04 -1.50 3.13
CA GLU A 41 -15.88 -1.98 2.36
C GLU A 41 -15.29 -3.28 2.89
N LEU A 42 -15.25 -3.46 4.22
CA LEU A 42 -14.48 -4.53 4.84
C LEU A 42 -15.34 -5.69 5.34
N SER A 43 -16.63 -5.48 5.59
CA SER A 43 -17.51 -6.48 6.22
C SER A 43 -17.58 -7.82 5.47
N GLN A 44 -17.34 -7.79 4.16
CA GLN A 44 -17.37 -8.99 3.32
C GLN A 44 -16.10 -9.86 3.45
N HIS A 45 -14.98 -9.26 3.88
CA HIS A 45 -13.67 -9.90 3.84
C HIS A 45 -13.05 -10.12 5.22
N ILE A 46 -13.21 -9.16 6.14
CA ILE A 46 -12.57 -9.19 7.46
C ILE A 46 -13.55 -8.81 8.58
N PRO A 47 -13.41 -9.41 9.77
CA PRO A 47 -14.15 -8.99 10.96
C PRO A 47 -13.72 -7.58 11.40
N LEU A 48 -14.73 -6.76 11.68
CA LEU A 48 -14.61 -5.44 12.29
C LEU A 48 -14.86 -5.55 13.78
N VAL A 49 -13.84 -5.23 14.58
CA VAL A 49 -13.90 -5.32 16.04
C VAL A 49 -13.90 -3.92 16.64
N TYR A 50 -15.00 -3.57 17.28
CA TYR A 50 -15.12 -2.35 18.06
C TYR A 50 -14.50 -2.57 19.44
N THR A 51 -13.46 -1.80 19.76
CA THR A 51 -12.76 -1.91 21.04
C THR A 51 -12.32 -0.56 21.57
N THR A 52 -12.12 -0.48 22.88
CA THR A 52 -11.23 0.49 23.52
C THR A 52 -9.98 -0.23 23.99
N ILE A 53 -8.93 0.54 24.28
CA ILE A 53 -7.72 0.00 24.89
C ILE A 53 -7.33 0.93 26.05
N GLY A 54 -7.34 0.40 27.27
CA GLY A 54 -7.15 1.20 28.48
C GLY A 54 -8.20 2.28 28.65
N GLY A 55 -9.43 2.04 28.16
CA GLY A 55 -10.51 3.04 28.15
C GLY A 55 -10.26 4.22 27.19
N THR A 56 -9.25 4.14 26.33
CA THR A 56 -8.95 5.18 25.33
C THR A 56 -9.50 4.82 23.95
N LYS A 57 -9.78 5.85 23.14
CA LYS A 57 -10.21 5.72 21.74
C LYS A 57 -9.03 5.61 20.75
N VAL A 58 -7.79 5.78 21.19
CA VAL A 58 -6.61 5.90 20.31
C VAL A 58 -6.00 4.55 19.94
N ILE A 59 -6.84 3.62 19.48
CA ILE A 59 -6.46 2.21 19.30
C ILE A 59 -5.34 2.01 18.29
N GLY A 60 -5.26 2.80 17.22
CA GLY A 60 -4.27 2.63 16.16
C GLY A 60 -2.85 3.01 16.60
N ARG A 61 -2.73 3.82 17.66
CA ARG A 61 -1.42 4.19 18.27
C ARG A 61 -0.98 3.26 19.37
N VAL A 62 -1.90 2.62 20.07
CA VAL A 62 -1.58 1.74 21.21
C VAL A 62 -1.51 0.26 20.81
N CYS A 63 -1.96 -0.07 19.60
CA CYS A 63 -1.86 -1.40 19.01
C CYS A 63 -1.03 -1.43 17.75
N VAL A 64 -0.34 -2.55 17.55
CA VAL A 64 0.29 -2.92 16.29
C VAL A 64 -0.03 -4.36 16.00
N GLY A 65 -0.38 -4.66 14.77
CA GLY A 65 -0.72 -6.01 14.38
C GLY A 65 -0.50 -6.21 12.89
N ASN A 66 -0.34 -7.47 12.53
CA ASN A 66 -0.34 -7.98 11.18
C ASN A 66 -1.40 -9.08 11.07
N ARG A 67 -1.38 -9.86 9.98
CA ARG A 67 -2.33 -10.97 9.80
C ARG A 67 -2.23 -12.07 10.87
N LYS A 68 -1.06 -12.25 11.47
CA LYS A 68 -0.70 -13.39 12.33
C LYS A 68 -0.80 -13.07 13.82
N GLY A 69 -0.65 -11.80 14.19
CA GLY A 69 -0.59 -11.40 15.60
C GLY A 69 -1.06 -9.97 15.85
N LEU A 70 -1.41 -9.72 17.10
CA LEU A 70 -1.80 -8.41 17.63
C LEU A 70 -1.04 -8.14 18.93
N LEU A 71 -0.30 -7.04 18.93
CA LEU A 71 0.39 -6.49 20.08
C LEU A 71 -0.44 -5.36 20.67
N VAL A 72 -0.79 -5.52 21.93
CA VAL A 72 -1.54 -4.53 22.72
C VAL A 72 -0.62 -3.96 23.80
N SER A 73 -0.75 -2.66 24.05
CA SER A 73 -0.03 -1.99 25.13
C SER A 73 -0.48 -2.51 26.51
N SER A 74 0.37 -2.33 27.52
CA SER A 74 0.14 -2.70 28.92
C SER A 74 -1.07 -2.03 29.57
N ILE A 75 -1.52 -0.90 29.03
CA ILE A 75 -2.74 -0.22 29.47
C ILE A 75 -4.02 -1.02 29.21
N CYS A 76 -3.95 -2.05 28.36
CA CYS A 76 -5.09 -2.88 27.99
C CYS A 76 -5.63 -3.66 29.19
N THR A 77 -6.91 -3.45 29.49
CA THR A 77 -7.60 -4.13 30.58
C THR A 77 -7.88 -5.60 30.23
N ASP A 78 -8.01 -6.46 31.24
CA ASP A 78 -8.30 -7.89 31.00
C ASP A 78 -9.66 -8.10 30.31
N GLN A 79 -10.63 -7.21 30.53
CA GLN A 79 -11.93 -7.25 29.87
C GLN A 79 -11.82 -6.95 28.37
N GLU A 80 -11.08 -5.92 27.99
CA GLU A 80 -10.80 -5.58 26.58
C GLU A 80 -10.02 -6.71 25.90
N LEU A 81 -9.05 -7.29 26.60
CA LEU A 81 -8.27 -8.41 26.07
C LEU A 81 -9.13 -9.66 25.84
N LEU A 82 -10.04 -9.96 26.75
CA LEU A 82 -11.01 -11.06 26.58
C LEU A 82 -11.94 -10.79 25.39
N HIS A 83 -12.42 -9.55 25.25
CA HIS A 83 -13.24 -9.14 24.10
C HIS A 83 -12.49 -9.34 22.78
N LEU A 84 -11.24 -8.90 22.69
CA LEU A 84 -10.40 -9.11 21.52
C LEU A 84 -10.22 -10.60 21.21
N ARG A 85 -9.95 -11.44 22.21
CA ARG A 85 -9.81 -12.89 22.00
C ARG A 85 -11.07 -13.56 21.46
N ASN A 86 -12.25 -13.07 21.86
CA ASN A 86 -13.52 -13.63 21.39
C ASN A 86 -13.89 -13.13 20.00
N ALA A 87 -13.47 -11.92 19.64
CA ALA A 87 -13.85 -11.28 18.38
C ALA A 87 -12.85 -11.54 17.23
N LEU A 88 -11.58 -11.75 17.53
CA LEU A 88 -10.55 -12.07 16.55
C LEU A 88 -10.54 -13.56 16.16
N PRO A 89 -10.12 -13.88 14.93
CA PRO A 89 -9.97 -15.27 14.51
C PRO A 89 -8.86 -15.97 15.32
N GLU A 90 -9.03 -17.28 15.56
CA GLU A 90 -8.15 -18.08 16.42
C GLU A 90 -6.68 -18.12 15.96
N ASN A 91 -6.42 -17.82 14.69
CA ASN A 91 -5.07 -17.76 14.12
C ASN A 91 -4.25 -16.56 14.62
N VAL A 92 -4.89 -15.55 15.21
CA VAL A 92 -4.22 -14.32 15.62
C VAL A 92 -3.74 -14.44 17.06
N LYS A 93 -2.41 -14.44 17.26
CA LYS A 93 -1.81 -14.43 18.59
C LYS A 93 -1.92 -13.03 19.21
N ILE A 94 -2.53 -12.93 20.40
CA ILE A 94 -2.66 -11.65 21.12
C ILE A 94 -1.72 -11.63 22.32
N LYS A 95 -0.85 -10.61 22.40
CA LYS A 95 0.10 -10.44 23.51
C LYS A 95 0.13 -9.00 24.02
N ARG A 96 0.18 -8.86 25.34
CA ARG A 96 0.47 -7.59 26.02
C ARG A 96 1.97 -7.37 26.10
N ILE A 97 2.39 -6.17 25.72
CA ILE A 97 3.77 -5.69 25.82
C ILE A 97 3.80 -4.49 26.76
N GLU A 98 4.77 -4.51 27.68
CA GLU A 98 5.13 -3.37 28.50
C GLU A 98 6.30 -2.65 27.84
N GLU A 99 6.03 -1.50 27.23
CA GLU A 99 7.05 -0.64 26.63
C GLU A 99 7.00 0.74 27.29
N ARG A 100 8.17 1.33 27.58
CA ARG A 100 8.29 2.58 28.35
C ARG A 100 8.57 3.79 27.47
N LEU A 101 9.06 3.59 26.26
CA LEU A 101 9.47 4.70 25.37
C LEU A 101 8.28 5.50 24.83
N SER A 102 7.35 4.84 24.16
CA SER A 102 6.16 5.45 23.59
C SER A 102 5.06 4.42 23.36
N ALA A 103 3.95 4.85 22.77
CA ALA A 103 2.89 3.96 22.32
C ALA A 103 3.39 3.02 21.21
N LEU A 104 3.00 1.75 21.25
CA LEU A 104 3.49 0.69 20.34
C LEU A 104 3.36 1.07 18.86
N GLY A 105 2.23 1.66 18.47
CA GLY A 105 1.94 2.10 17.09
C GLY A 105 2.73 3.31 16.61
N ASN A 106 3.44 4.00 17.50
CA ASN A 106 4.39 5.04 17.09
C ASN A 106 5.79 4.48 16.91
N CYS A 107 6.15 3.48 17.72
CA CYS A 107 7.47 2.86 17.71
C CYS A 107 7.62 1.73 16.70
N ILE A 108 6.52 1.13 16.23
CA ILE A 108 6.54 -0.09 15.43
C ILE A 108 5.64 0.07 14.20
N THR A 109 6.19 -0.22 13.03
CA THR A 109 5.43 -0.41 11.78
C THR A 109 5.70 -1.82 11.28
N ALA A 110 4.68 -2.56 10.88
CA ALA A 110 4.85 -3.94 10.44
C ALA A 110 3.92 -4.28 9.28
N ASN A 111 4.44 -5.09 8.35
CA ASN A 111 3.64 -5.84 7.38
C ASN A 111 3.62 -7.33 7.80
N ASP A 112 3.28 -8.24 6.88
CA ASP A 112 3.21 -9.68 7.19
C ASP A 112 4.57 -10.41 7.21
N TYR A 113 5.65 -9.73 6.80
CA TYR A 113 6.98 -10.32 6.60
C TYR A 113 8.09 -9.62 7.40
N VAL A 114 8.03 -8.30 7.48
CA VAL A 114 9.05 -7.41 8.03
C VAL A 114 8.41 -6.32 8.91
N GLY A 115 9.10 -5.99 10.00
CA GLY A 115 8.76 -4.90 10.90
C GLY A 115 9.93 -3.92 11.05
N LEU A 116 9.60 -2.63 11.08
CA LEU A 116 10.51 -1.56 11.49
C LEU A 116 10.20 -1.17 12.92
N VAL A 117 11.24 -1.05 13.74
CA VAL A 117 11.15 -0.64 15.14
C VAL A 117 12.07 0.53 15.46
N HIS A 118 11.72 1.24 16.51
CA HIS A 118 12.57 2.25 17.15
C HIS A 118 13.94 1.67 17.52
N THR A 119 15.01 2.45 17.33
CA THR A 119 16.40 2.01 17.55
C THR A 119 16.68 1.56 18.99
N ASP A 120 16.09 2.30 19.94
CA ASP A 120 16.32 2.13 21.38
C ASP A 120 15.38 1.10 22.03
N ILE A 121 14.65 0.31 21.23
CA ILE A 121 13.75 -0.70 21.79
C ILE A 121 14.52 -1.79 22.53
N ASP A 122 13.97 -2.22 23.67
CA ASP A 122 14.55 -3.30 24.47
C ASP A 122 14.56 -4.60 23.66
N ARG A 123 15.64 -5.37 23.82
CA ARG A 123 15.81 -6.64 23.10
C ARG A 123 14.72 -7.67 23.46
N GLU A 124 14.27 -7.67 24.71
CA GLU A 124 13.16 -8.51 25.15
C GLU A 124 11.88 -8.17 24.39
N THR A 125 11.57 -6.88 24.22
CA THR A 125 10.42 -6.42 23.43
C THR A 125 10.54 -6.83 21.96
N GLU A 126 11.73 -6.69 21.38
CA GLU A 126 12.01 -7.11 19.99
C GLU A 126 11.75 -8.60 19.77
N GLU A 127 12.24 -9.46 20.68
CA GLU A 127 12.03 -10.91 20.61
C GLU A 127 10.53 -11.28 20.72
N ILE A 128 9.77 -10.57 21.55
CA ILE A 128 8.31 -10.74 21.65
C ILE A 128 7.61 -10.32 20.35
N ILE A 129 8.03 -9.21 19.73
CA ILE A 129 7.46 -8.76 18.44
C ILE A 129 7.69 -9.82 17.37
N GLN A 130 8.91 -10.36 17.28
CA GLN A 130 9.27 -11.39 16.31
C GLN A 130 8.44 -12.68 16.50
N ASP A 131 8.24 -13.17 17.73
CA ASP A 131 7.47 -14.41 17.98
C ASP A 131 5.95 -14.23 17.76
N VAL A 132 5.40 -13.09 18.15
CA VAL A 132 3.95 -12.84 18.05
C VAL A 132 3.53 -12.53 16.61
N LEU A 133 4.28 -11.65 15.93
CA LEU A 133 3.98 -11.26 14.56
C LEU A 133 4.58 -12.21 13.53
N ASP A 134 5.56 -13.05 13.89
CA ASP A 134 6.26 -13.97 12.99
C ASP A 134 6.82 -13.22 11.76
N ILE A 135 7.63 -12.19 12.05
CA ILE A 135 8.28 -11.29 11.09
C ILE A 135 9.73 -11.03 11.49
N GLU A 136 10.55 -10.65 10.51
CA GLU A 136 11.87 -10.10 10.77
C GLU A 136 11.77 -8.65 11.22
N VAL A 137 12.54 -8.26 12.24
CA VAL A 137 12.48 -6.91 12.81
C VAL A 137 13.79 -6.18 12.58
N PHE A 138 13.70 -4.94 12.11
CA PHE A 138 14.85 -4.08 11.86
C PHE A 138 14.71 -2.77 12.63
N ARG A 139 15.82 -2.36 13.26
CA ARG A 139 15.94 -1.09 13.99
C ARG A 139 16.34 0.00 13.02
N THR A 140 15.49 1.01 12.83
CA THR A 140 15.76 2.07 11.85
C THR A 140 15.16 3.41 12.30
N SER A 141 15.63 4.50 11.70
CA SER A 141 15.08 5.86 11.81
C SER A 141 14.71 6.37 10.43
N ILE A 142 13.68 7.19 10.32
CA ILE A 142 13.17 7.71 9.04
C ILE A 142 13.31 9.23 9.04
N ALA A 143 14.09 9.78 8.11
CA ALA A 143 14.35 11.22 8.03
C ALA A 143 14.85 11.84 9.36
N GLY A 144 15.69 11.10 10.10
CA GLY A 144 16.18 11.51 11.42
C GLY A 144 15.18 11.37 12.57
N ASN A 145 13.96 10.91 12.31
CA ASN A 145 12.96 10.63 13.35
C ASN A 145 13.02 9.17 13.79
N LEU A 146 12.94 8.95 15.10
CA LEU A 146 12.96 7.61 15.70
C LEU A 146 11.58 6.93 15.70
N LEU A 147 10.49 7.69 15.55
CA LEU A 147 9.12 7.19 15.60
C LEU A 147 8.66 6.65 14.23
N VAL A 148 9.19 5.49 13.84
CA VAL A 148 8.92 4.87 12.54
C VAL A 148 7.42 4.70 12.24
N GLY A 149 6.60 4.33 13.24
CA GLY A 149 5.14 4.14 13.14
C GLY A 149 4.36 5.40 12.79
N THR A 150 4.89 6.56 13.15
CA THR A 150 4.23 7.85 12.85
C THR A 150 4.58 8.36 11.47
N TYR A 151 5.84 8.20 11.06
CA TYR A 151 6.40 8.79 9.85
C TYR A 151 6.42 7.84 8.65
N SER A 152 6.02 6.58 8.84
CA SER A 152 5.89 5.62 7.75
C SER A 152 4.65 4.76 7.91
N TYR A 153 4.13 4.31 6.78
CA TYR A 153 3.12 3.27 6.73
C TYR A 153 3.33 2.42 5.48
N PHE A 154 3.39 1.11 5.64
CA PHE A 154 3.59 0.19 4.53
C PHE A 154 2.74 -1.06 4.68
N THR A 155 2.39 -1.66 3.54
CA THR A 155 1.72 -2.96 3.44
C THR A 155 2.62 -3.96 2.72
N ASN A 156 2.09 -5.10 2.27
CA ASN A 156 2.86 -6.09 1.52
C ASN A 156 3.19 -5.62 0.09
N ASN A 157 2.42 -4.68 -0.46
CA ASN A 157 2.54 -4.24 -1.86
C ASN A 157 3.44 -3.02 -2.05
N GLY A 158 3.53 -2.16 -1.04
CA GLY A 158 4.23 -0.88 -1.11
C GLY A 158 4.10 -0.07 0.18
N GLY A 159 4.81 1.05 0.24
CA GLY A 159 4.81 1.90 1.43
C GLY A 159 5.00 3.39 1.14
N LEU A 160 4.48 4.20 2.06
CA LEU A 160 4.61 5.65 2.05
C LEU A 160 5.50 6.10 3.21
N LEU A 161 6.50 6.90 2.89
CA LEU A 161 7.48 7.46 3.82
C LEU A 161 7.35 8.98 3.91
N HIS A 162 7.87 9.54 4.99
CA HIS A 162 7.88 10.98 5.24
C HIS A 162 8.53 11.77 4.10
N ALA A 163 7.99 12.96 3.79
CA ALA A 163 8.38 13.76 2.63
C ALA A 163 9.86 14.19 2.64
N MET A 164 10.47 14.39 3.81
CA MET A 164 11.89 14.79 3.93
C MET A 164 12.89 13.62 3.90
N THR A 165 12.42 12.38 3.66
CA THR A 165 13.31 11.21 3.59
C THR A 165 14.26 11.35 2.39
N SER A 166 15.55 11.13 2.62
CA SER A 166 16.57 11.23 1.56
C SER A 166 16.40 10.11 0.54
N SER A 167 16.78 10.35 -0.72
CA SER A 167 16.68 9.32 -1.77
C SER A 167 17.50 8.08 -1.47
N GLN A 168 18.62 8.24 -0.75
CA GLN A 168 19.46 7.13 -0.31
C GLN A 168 18.73 6.28 0.76
N GLU A 169 18.13 6.90 1.77
CA GLU A 169 17.33 6.18 2.78
C GLU A 169 16.15 5.42 2.15
N ILE A 170 15.52 5.98 1.12
CA ILE A 170 14.43 5.29 0.40
C ILE A 170 14.94 4.01 -0.26
N GLU A 171 16.10 4.06 -0.93
CA GLU A 171 16.70 2.89 -1.60
C GLU A 171 17.11 1.83 -0.58
N GLU A 172 17.78 2.21 0.50
CA GLU A 172 18.17 1.32 1.60
C GLU A 172 16.95 0.63 2.24
N LEU A 173 15.88 1.39 2.52
CA LEU A 173 14.64 0.84 3.08
C LEU A 173 13.89 -0.02 2.07
N SER A 174 13.93 0.31 0.77
CA SER A 174 13.27 -0.47 -0.28
C SER A 174 13.97 -1.83 -0.47
N GLU A 175 15.30 -1.86 -0.39
CA GLU A 175 16.07 -3.10 -0.39
C GLU A 175 15.80 -3.93 0.87
N LEU A 176 15.70 -3.29 2.04
CA LEU A 176 15.42 -3.99 3.29
C LEU A 176 14.02 -4.59 3.32
N LEU A 177 13.00 -3.82 2.92
CA LEU A 177 11.59 -4.26 2.95
C LEU A 177 11.16 -5.06 1.70
N GLN A 178 11.98 -5.08 0.64
CA GLN A 178 11.69 -5.73 -0.65
C GLN A 178 10.38 -5.24 -1.31
N ILE A 179 9.96 -4.02 -1.00
CA ILE A 179 8.75 -3.38 -1.53
C ILE A 179 9.07 -1.99 -2.09
N PRO A 180 8.29 -1.48 -3.05
CA PRO A 180 8.43 -0.12 -3.54
C PRO A 180 8.00 0.89 -2.47
N LEU A 181 8.88 1.84 -2.17
CA LEU A 181 8.63 2.93 -1.23
C LEU A 181 8.61 4.27 -1.98
N ILE A 182 7.65 5.12 -1.63
CA ILE A 182 7.53 6.47 -2.17
C ILE A 182 7.40 7.44 -0.99
N THR A 183 7.92 8.66 -1.15
CA THR A 183 7.70 9.73 -0.20
C THR A 183 6.45 10.53 -0.55
N GLY A 184 5.70 10.96 0.46
CA GLY A 184 4.51 11.76 0.24
C GLY A 184 3.92 12.32 1.52
N THR A 185 2.79 12.99 1.35
CA THR A 185 2.03 13.60 2.44
C THR A 185 0.60 13.08 2.41
N VAL A 186 -0.08 13.26 3.53
CA VAL A 186 -1.50 12.95 3.71
C VAL A 186 -2.22 14.17 4.26
N ASN A 187 -3.54 14.26 4.17
CA ASN A 187 -4.30 15.37 4.79
C ASN A 187 -3.81 16.78 4.40
N ARG A 188 -3.60 17.04 3.10
CA ARG A 188 -3.20 18.37 2.58
C ARG A 188 -1.84 18.83 3.08
N GLY A 189 -0.83 17.95 2.97
CA GLY A 189 0.56 18.28 3.33
C GLY A 189 0.95 17.93 4.76
N SER A 190 0.19 17.08 5.45
CA SER A 190 0.63 16.51 6.73
C SER A 190 1.67 15.43 6.50
N ASP A 191 2.73 15.53 7.29
CA ASP A 191 3.88 14.64 7.33
C ASP A 191 3.65 13.37 8.17
N LEU A 192 2.53 13.34 8.91
CA LEU A 192 2.18 12.26 9.84
C LEU A 192 1.40 11.15 9.11
N ILE A 193 2.13 10.36 8.32
CA ILE A 193 1.54 9.34 7.44
C ILE A 193 0.78 8.29 8.24
N GLY A 194 1.38 7.72 9.29
CA GLY A 194 0.72 6.70 10.11
C GLY A 194 -0.50 7.23 10.89
N ALA A 195 -0.63 8.55 11.04
CA ALA A 195 -1.83 9.16 11.61
C ALA A 195 -2.96 9.26 10.58
N GLY A 196 -2.63 9.69 9.37
CA GLY A 196 -3.61 10.07 8.35
C GLY A 196 -4.04 8.95 7.44
N LEU A 197 -3.34 7.81 7.44
CA LEU A 197 -3.55 6.70 6.52
C LEU A 197 -3.58 5.37 7.26
N VAL A 198 -4.53 4.53 6.87
CA VAL A 198 -4.55 3.11 7.22
C VAL A 198 -4.85 2.31 5.97
N ALA A 199 -3.99 1.36 5.63
CA ALA A 199 -4.13 0.57 4.42
C ALA A 199 -3.92 -0.93 4.68
N ASN A 200 -4.54 -1.70 3.81
CA ASN A 200 -4.42 -3.13 3.60
C ASN A 200 -4.10 -3.33 2.10
N ASP A 201 -3.90 -4.55 1.66
CA ASP A 201 -3.50 -4.89 0.28
C ASP A 201 -4.59 -4.56 -0.76
N TRP A 202 -5.87 -4.42 -0.37
CA TRP A 202 -6.98 -4.11 -1.28
C TRP A 202 -7.72 -2.79 -1.00
N SER A 203 -7.64 -2.26 0.22
CA SER A 203 -8.35 -1.05 0.64
C SER A 203 -7.44 -0.11 1.41
N ALA A 204 -7.58 1.20 1.17
CA ALA A 204 -6.94 2.23 1.98
C ALA A 204 -7.96 3.26 2.46
N PHE A 205 -7.81 3.71 3.69
CA PHE A 205 -8.61 4.76 4.32
C PHE A 205 -7.69 5.91 4.68
N CYS A 206 -8.08 7.11 4.28
CA CYS A 206 -7.34 8.34 4.52
C CYS A 206 -8.26 9.43 5.09
N GLY A 207 -7.69 10.47 5.68
CA GLY A 207 -8.48 11.59 6.19
C GLY A 207 -9.20 12.39 5.08
N MET A 208 -10.30 13.06 5.44
CA MET A 208 -11.14 13.81 4.50
C MET A 208 -10.39 14.93 3.75
N ASP A 209 -9.40 15.55 4.37
CA ASP A 209 -8.61 16.63 3.78
C ASP A 209 -7.59 16.15 2.73
N THR A 210 -7.42 14.83 2.57
CA THR A 210 -6.46 14.27 1.61
C THR A 210 -6.83 14.68 0.18
N THR A 211 -5.90 15.36 -0.48
CA THR A 211 -6.10 15.91 -1.82
C THR A 211 -6.19 14.81 -2.87
N ALA A 212 -6.77 15.12 -4.03
CA ALA A 212 -6.88 14.13 -5.13
C ALA A 212 -5.51 13.64 -5.63
N ILE A 213 -4.48 14.49 -5.55
CA ILE A 213 -3.11 14.14 -5.94
C ILE A 213 -2.51 13.15 -4.94
N GLU A 214 -2.64 13.43 -3.63
CA GLU A 214 -2.18 12.52 -2.56
C GLU A 214 -2.89 11.16 -2.65
N LEU A 215 -4.21 11.14 -2.88
CA LEU A 215 -4.96 9.92 -3.12
C LEU A 215 -4.42 9.12 -4.31
N SER A 216 -4.16 9.79 -5.44
CA SER A 216 -3.63 9.14 -6.63
C SER A 216 -2.25 8.52 -6.39
N ILE A 217 -1.44 9.09 -5.50
CA ILE A 217 -0.15 8.51 -5.10
C ILE A 217 -0.37 7.28 -4.23
N ILE A 218 -1.24 7.37 -3.22
CA ILE A 218 -1.57 6.26 -2.31
C ILE A 218 -2.08 5.06 -3.12
N GLU A 219 -3.04 5.26 -4.02
CA GLU A 219 -3.59 4.16 -4.83
C GLU A 219 -2.53 3.47 -5.70
N LYS A 220 -1.58 4.23 -6.24
CA LYS A 220 -0.47 3.70 -7.05
C LYS A 220 0.54 2.93 -6.20
N VAL A 221 0.92 3.47 -5.04
CA VAL A 221 1.89 2.85 -4.12
C VAL A 221 1.38 1.50 -3.61
N PHE A 222 0.13 1.47 -3.15
CA PHE A 222 -0.46 0.27 -2.57
C PHE A 222 -1.08 -0.68 -3.61
N LYS A 223 -1.04 -0.32 -4.90
CA LYS A 223 -1.56 -1.12 -6.03
C LYS A 223 -3.05 -1.50 -5.90
N LEU A 224 -3.86 -0.59 -5.37
CA LEU A 224 -5.27 -0.84 -5.03
C LEU A 224 -6.19 -0.96 -6.27
N ASN A 225 -5.71 -0.56 -7.45
CA ASN A 225 -6.48 -0.51 -8.70
C ASN A 225 -6.21 -1.69 -9.64
N SER A 226 -5.54 -2.74 -9.16
CA SER A 226 -5.17 -3.92 -9.97
C SER A 226 -6.36 -4.69 -10.56
N ILE A 227 -7.60 -4.41 -10.13
CA ILE A 227 -8.82 -4.96 -10.74
C ILE A 227 -9.23 -4.17 -12.02
N GLU A 228 -8.91 -2.88 -12.13
CA GLU A 228 -9.22 -2.08 -13.32
C GLU A 228 -8.13 -2.20 -14.39
N ASP A 229 -6.85 -2.24 -13.99
CA ASP A 229 -5.73 -2.30 -14.94
C ASP A 229 -5.66 -3.64 -15.71
N ALA A 230 -6.02 -4.76 -15.07
CA ALA A 230 -6.11 -6.06 -15.75
C ALA A 230 -7.16 -6.05 -16.88
N ASN A 231 -8.30 -5.39 -16.65
CA ASN A 231 -9.36 -5.25 -17.66
C ASN A 231 -8.97 -4.29 -18.79
N ILE A 232 -8.11 -3.30 -18.52
CA ILE A 232 -7.63 -2.34 -19.52
C ILE A 232 -6.56 -2.98 -20.40
N GLU A 233 -5.58 -3.70 -19.83
CA GLU A 233 -4.57 -4.43 -20.60
C GLU A 233 -5.19 -5.48 -21.52
N ASP A 234 -6.16 -6.25 -21.01
CA ASP A 234 -6.91 -7.21 -21.83
C ASP A 234 -7.64 -6.49 -22.97
N ASN A 235 -8.36 -5.40 -22.70
CA ASN A 235 -9.03 -4.60 -23.74
C ASN A 235 -8.06 -4.01 -24.78
N PHE A 236 -6.86 -3.58 -24.39
CA PHE A 236 -5.84 -3.09 -25.32
C PHE A 236 -5.25 -4.23 -26.17
N LYS A 237 -5.09 -5.43 -25.61
CA LYS A 237 -4.66 -6.64 -26.33
C LYS A 237 -5.70 -7.11 -27.35
N TYR A 238 -7.00 -7.00 -27.02
CA TYR A 238 -8.09 -7.26 -27.97
C TYR A 238 -8.17 -6.19 -29.08
N LYS A 239 -7.97 -4.91 -28.76
CA LYS A 239 -7.94 -3.85 -29.80
C LYS A 239 -6.75 -4.00 -30.76
N SER A 240 -5.56 -4.29 -30.24
CA SER A 240 -4.36 -4.47 -31.07
C SER A 240 -4.44 -5.72 -31.95
N SER A 241 -5.01 -6.83 -31.46
CA SER A 241 -5.26 -8.03 -32.28
C SER A 241 -6.33 -7.83 -33.36
N ILE A 242 -7.40 -7.07 -33.09
CA ILE A 242 -8.40 -6.69 -34.11
C ILE A 242 -7.79 -5.79 -35.19
N ILE A 243 -7.01 -4.78 -34.80
CA ILE A 243 -6.34 -3.89 -35.76
C ILE A 243 -5.36 -4.68 -36.63
N GLN A 244 -4.57 -5.58 -36.04
CA GLN A 244 -3.66 -6.44 -36.80
C GLN A 244 -4.43 -7.35 -37.77
N THR A 245 -5.55 -7.95 -37.33
CA THR A 245 -6.40 -8.78 -38.20
C THR A 245 -7.03 -7.97 -39.35
N MET A 246 -7.48 -6.73 -39.10
CA MET A 246 -7.99 -5.85 -40.16
C MET A 246 -6.91 -5.45 -41.16
N ILE A 247 -5.69 -5.14 -40.70
CA ILE A 247 -4.57 -4.81 -41.58
C ILE A 247 -4.20 -6.00 -42.47
N TYR A 248 -4.08 -7.21 -41.90
CA TYR A 248 -3.81 -8.42 -42.68
C TYR A 248 -4.97 -8.81 -43.61
N GLY A 249 -6.22 -8.58 -43.20
CA GLY A 249 -7.41 -8.81 -44.04
C GLY A 249 -7.51 -7.85 -45.23
N VAL A 250 -7.15 -6.58 -45.05
CA VAL A 250 -7.14 -5.57 -46.13
C VAL A 250 -5.99 -5.82 -47.11
N ILE A 251 -4.82 -6.28 -46.64
CA ILE A 251 -3.69 -6.63 -47.53
C ILE A 251 -3.99 -7.89 -48.36
N SER A 252 -4.78 -8.83 -47.83
CA SER A 252 -5.21 -10.04 -48.57
C SER A 252 -6.35 -9.78 -49.58
N ALA A 253 -7.04 -8.64 -49.52
CA ALA A 253 -8.20 -8.34 -50.35
C ALA A 253 -7.88 -7.56 -51.65
N TYR A 254 -6.61 -7.20 -51.88
CA TYR A 254 -6.17 -6.65 -53.17
C TYR A 254 -5.60 -7.77 -54.05
N PRO A 255 -6.32 -8.24 -55.09
CA PRO A 255 -5.72 -9.12 -56.08
C PRO A 255 -4.64 -8.34 -56.84
N ARG A 256 -3.39 -8.85 -56.80
CA ARG A 256 -2.35 -8.46 -57.76
C ARG A 256 -2.85 -8.81 -59.16
N CYS A 257 -3.30 -7.81 -59.91
CA CYS A 257 -3.60 -7.96 -61.32
C CYS A 257 -2.27 -8.13 -62.08
N ALA A 258 -1.99 -9.36 -62.52
CA ALA A 258 -0.83 -9.70 -63.33
C ALA A 258 -1.23 -9.75 -64.82
N THR A 259 -0.68 -8.85 -65.62
CA THR A 259 -0.56 -8.91 -67.09
C THR A 259 0.58 -7.97 -67.46
N SER A 260 1.59 -8.23 -68.29
CA SER A 260 1.97 -9.32 -69.19
C SER A 260 3.37 -8.91 -69.72
N GLN A 261 4.30 -9.86 -69.92
CA GLN A 261 5.59 -9.58 -70.59
C GLN A 261 5.39 -9.12 -72.04
N PRO A 262 6.36 -8.39 -72.66
CA PRO A 262 7.15 -9.07 -73.68
C PRO A 262 8.65 -8.67 -73.80
N SER A 263 9.46 -9.67 -74.18
CA SER A 263 10.63 -9.71 -75.09
C SER A 263 11.82 -8.71 -75.04
N ARG A 264 13.02 -9.32 -74.91
CA ARG A 264 14.38 -8.94 -75.35
C ARG A 264 14.55 -7.71 -76.27
N THR A 265 15.44 -6.78 -75.89
CA THR A 265 16.58 -6.28 -76.72
C THR A 265 17.58 -5.41 -75.92
N ARG A 266 18.85 -5.84 -75.95
CA ARG A 266 20.14 -5.10 -76.09
C ARG A 266 20.27 -3.59 -75.70
N VAL A 267 21.38 -3.31 -75.00
CA VAL A 267 22.44 -2.29 -75.29
C VAL A 267 22.61 -1.05 -74.36
N ARG A 268 23.78 -1.06 -73.69
CA ARG A 268 24.79 0.01 -73.37
C ARG A 268 24.59 1.05 -72.25
N ARG A 269 25.56 0.97 -71.30
CA ARG A 269 26.56 1.96 -70.83
C ARG A 269 26.16 3.44 -70.62
N GLY A 270 26.63 3.95 -69.48
CA GLY A 270 26.84 5.37 -69.15
C GLY A 270 25.78 5.86 -68.16
N GLY A 271 26.06 6.50 -67.02
CA GLY A 271 27.29 7.01 -66.42
C GLY A 271 26.90 7.75 -65.14
N GLU A 272 27.84 7.77 -64.19
CA GLU A 272 28.12 8.79 -63.17
C GLU A 272 27.02 9.36 -62.24
N HIS A 273 27.41 9.34 -60.95
CA HIS A 273 27.29 10.42 -59.96
C HIS A 273 25.91 10.63 -59.29
N VAL A 274 25.74 10.86 -57.96
CA VAL A 274 26.66 11.16 -56.85
C VAL A 274 25.81 11.39 -55.55
N TYR A 275 26.44 11.23 -54.37
CA TYR A 275 26.09 11.73 -52.99
C TYR A 275 24.79 11.25 -52.32
N GLU A 276 24.65 11.17 -50.99
CA GLU A 276 25.51 10.99 -49.81
C GLU A 276 24.52 10.92 -48.62
N LYS A 277 24.88 10.18 -47.55
CA LYS A 277 24.53 10.36 -46.12
C LYS A 277 23.15 10.93 -45.72
N LEU A 278 22.51 10.24 -44.78
CA LEU A 278 22.48 10.70 -43.38
C LEU A 278 22.00 9.59 -42.44
N PHE A 279 22.70 9.50 -41.33
CA PHE A 279 22.33 8.82 -40.08
C PHE A 279 21.05 9.43 -39.51
#